data_AF-A0A0A9CL91-F1
#
_entry.id   AF-A0A0A9CL91-F1
#
_cell.length_a   1.000
_cell.length_b   1.000
_cell.length_c   1.000
_cell.angle_alpha   90.00
_cell.angle_beta   90.00
_cell.angle_gamma   90.00
#
_symmetry.space_group_name_H-M   'P 1'
#
loop_
_entity.id
_entity.type
_entity.pdbx_description
1 polymer ?
#
loop_
_entity_poly.entity_id
_entity_poly.type
_entity_poly.pdbx_seq_one_letter_code
_entity_poly.pdbx_strand_id
1 'polypeptide(L)'
;MLAFSFHRLFVIPEKFVYFRLMRMWGVMLECHQIQLHAISQAKNIDSMIGAAKFGDAHMDLIKQLELQLLDWIACFAAWVNAQKSYVDTLNQWLLKGVGDYVPEVTDDGIPPFSPGRLGAPPIFVICNNWAAGVARISEKEVVEAMQAFASNVLNLWERHRSEQRQGMMANEGMDRDLRLMERDEQSMRKALEAQNKKLVLISNQSGVSLSAQVLHQGGPGAEIGSLQTSLKNVFEAMGNFTSASVNTYKELHLRAEEERARVAEESGRVS
;
A
#
# COMPACT_ATOMS: atom_id res chain seq x y z
N MET A 1 14.90 -9.90 38.57
CA MET A 1 15.01 -11.15 37.76
C MET A 1 14.17 -11.09 36.48
N LEU A 2 13.04 -10.38 36.46
CA LEU A 2 12.25 -10.15 35.23
C LEU A 2 12.98 -9.25 34.20
N ALA A 3 13.58 -8.12 34.61
CA ALA A 3 14.29 -7.20 33.71
C ALA A 3 15.47 -7.83 32.92
N PHE A 4 16.24 -8.73 33.54
CA PHE A 4 17.33 -9.45 32.86
C PHE A 4 16.84 -10.56 31.92
N SER A 5 15.65 -11.10 32.16
CA SER A 5 15.03 -12.11 31.29
C SER A 5 14.44 -11.46 30.02
N PHE A 6 14.01 -10.20 30.09
CA PHE A 6 13.57 -9.41 28.92
C PHE A 6 14.71 -9.07 27.95
N HIS A 7 15.92 -8.81 28.45
CA HIS A 7 17.05 -8.41 27.61
C HIS A 7 17.58 -9.55 26.70
N ARG A 8 17.46 -10.82 27.13
CA ARG A 8 17.89 -11.97 26.30
C ARG A 8 16.78 -12.55 25.43
N LEU A 9 15.50 -12.37 25.77
CA LEU A 9 14.38 -12.91 24.97
C LEU A 9 14.09 -12.10 23.69
N PHE A 10 14.45 -10.81 23.63
CA PHE A 10 14.02 -9.92 22.53
C PHE A 10 15.13 -9.46 21.58
N VAL A 11 16.40 -9.47 21.99
CA VAL A 11 17.53 -8.99 21.15
C VAL A 11 17.78 -9.88 19.90
N ILE A 12 17.42 -11.16 19.94
CA ILE A 12 17.66 -12.11 18.85
C ILE A 12 16.48 -12.16 17.84
N PRO A 13 15.19 -12.15 18.25
CA PRO A 13 14.06 -12.13 17.31
C PRO A 13 13.91 -10.81 16.54
N GLU A 14 14.23 -9.66 17.12
CA GLU A 14 13.91 -8.35 16.52
C GLU A 14 14.87 -7.94 15.40
N LYS A 15 16.17 -8.24 15.54
CA LYS A 15 17.13 -8.16 14.42
C LYS A 15 16.62 -8.94 13.22
N PHE A 16 15.92 -10.05 13.47
CA PHE A 16 15.34 -10.86 12.42
C PHE A 16 14.17 -10.17 11.73
N VAL A 17 13.31 -9.46 12.47
CA VAL A 17 12.07 -8.86 11.92
C VAL A 17 12.38 -7.68 11.01
N TYR A 18 13.05 -6.62 11.49
CA TYR A 18 13.29 -5.44 10.65
C TYR A 18 14.29 -5.72 9.51
N PHE A 19 15.24 -6.64 9.70
CA PHE A 19 16.17 -7.07 8.64
C PHE A 19 15.47 -7.91 7.57
N ARG A 20 14.54 -8.80 7.95
CA ARG A 20 13.70 -9.53 6.99
C ARG A 20 12.82 -8.58 6.19
N LEU A 21 12.23 -7.58 6.85
CA LEU A 21 11.45 -6.56 6.16
C LEU A 21 12.32 -5.75 5.21
N MET A 22 13.52 -5.31 5.63
CA MET A 22 14.48 -4.64 4.75
C MET A 22 14.79 -5.47 3.49
N ARG A 23 15.07 -6.77 3.65
CA ARG A 23 15.34 -7.67 2.53
C ARG A 23 14.13 -7.86 1.63
N MET A 24 12.94 -8.05 2.21
CA MET A 24 11.68 -8.17 1.48
C MET A 24 11.42 -6.91 0.64
N TRP A 25 11.56 -5.72 1.22
CA TRP A 25 11.41 -4.45 0.51
C TRP A 25 12.45 -4.30 -0.60
N GLY A 26 13.69 -4.79 -0.39
CA GLY A 26 14.72 -4.82 -1.43
C GLY A 26 14.33 -5.68 -2.63
N VAL A 27 13.79 -6.88 -2.40
CA VAL A 27 13.30 -7.76 -3.46
C VAL A 27 12.11 -7.14 -4.19
N MET A 28 11.16 -6.54 -3.46
CA MET A 28 10.01 -5.87 -4.10
C MET A 28 10.44 -4.66 -4.94
N LEU A 29 11.42 -3.87 -4.47
CA LEU A 29 11.97 -2.76 -5.24
C LEU A 29 12.56 -3.24 -6.56
N GLU A 30 13.35 -4.32 -6.55
CA GLU A 30 13.90 -4.92 -7.75
C GLU A 30 12.79 -5.40 -8.70
N CYS A 31 11.76 -6.08 -8.18
CA CYS A 31 10.61 -6.50 -8.97
C CYS A 31 9.90 -5.31 -9.65
N HIS A 32 9.64 -4.21 -8.93
CA HIS A 32 8.98 -3.04 -9.50
C HIS A 32 9.85 -2.29 -10.50
N GLN A 33 11.16 -2.26 -10.30
CA GLN A 33 12.10 -1.71 -11.30
C GLN A 33 12.07 -2.53 -12.59
N ILE A 34 12.04 -3.85 -12.50
CA ILE A 34 11.91 -4.74 -13.67
C ILE A 34 10.56 -4.52 -14.37
N GLN A 35 9.46 -4.43 -13.61
CA GLN A 35 8.13 -4.17 -14.16
C GLN A 35 8.05 -2.80 -14.86
N LEU A 36 8.59 -1.75 -14.22
CA LEU A 36 8.66 -0.41 -14.78
C LEU A 36 9.51 -0.36 -16.06
N HIS A 37 10.65 -1.07 -16.06
CA HIS A 37 11.49 -1.18 -17.24
C HIS A 37 10.74 -1.89 -18.37
N ALA A 38 10.10 -3.03 -18.10
CA ALA A 38 9.34 -3.79 -19.08
C ALA A 38 8.21 -2.98 -19.72
N ILE A 39 7.40 -2.27 -18.92
CA ILE A 39 6.30 -1.44 -19.48
C ILE A 39 6.82 -0.21 -20.24
N SER A 40 7.97 0.32 -19.86
CA SER A 40 8.61 1.44 -20.57
C SER A 40 9.19 1.02 -21.92
N GLN A 41 9.59 -0.24 -22.06
CA GLN A 41 10.06 -0.81 -23.33
C GLN A 41 8.93 -1.32 -24.22
N ALA A 42 7.77 -1.62 -23.64
CA ALA A 42 6.60 -1.99 -24.42
C ALA A 42 6.21 -0.84 -25.36
N LYS A 43 5.80 -1.16 -26.58
CA LYS A 43 5.38 -0.18 -27.58
C LYS A 43 4.00 -0.56 -28.08
N ASN A 44 3.24 0.44 -28.53
CA ASN A 44 2.00 0.26 -29.26
C ASN A 44 0.85 -0.38 -28.45
N ILE A 45 0.92 -0.45 -27.11
CA ILE A 45 -0.15 -1.04 -26.28
C ILE A 45 -1.47 -0.31 -26.54
N ASP A 46 -1.47 1.03 -26.42
CA ASP A 46 -2.70 1.82 -26.62
C ASP A 46 -3.24 1.72 -28.04
N SER A 47 -2.35 1.69 -29.05
CA SER A 47 -2.76 1.51 -30.45
C SER A 47 -3.33 0.11 -30.72
N MET A 48 -2.78 -0.93 -30.07
CA MET A 48 -3.30 -2.29 -30.18
C MET A 48 -4.68 -2.40 -29.55
N ILE A 49 -4.88 -1.78 -28.38
CA ILE A 49 -6.18 -1.72 -27.72
C ILE A 49 -7.19 -0.95 -28.57
N GLY A 50 -6.80 0.21 -29.12
CA GLY A 50 -7.67 1.03 -29.96
C GLY A 50 -8.09 0.36 -31.28
N ALA A 51 -7.25 -0.53 -31.83
CA ALA A 51 -7.57 -1.30 -33.03
C ALA A 51 -8.25 -2.65 -32.74
N ALA A 52 -8.29 -3.08 -31.48
CA ALA A 52 -8.83 -4.38 -31.11
C ALA A 52 -10.36 -4.41 -31.22
N LYS A 53 -10.89 -5.55 -31.68
CA LYS A 53 -12.32 -5.84 -31.63
C LYS A 53 -12.58 -6.81 -30.48
N PHE A 54 -13.16 -6.31 -29.40
CA PHE A 54 -13.50 -7.15 -28.25
C PHE A 54 -14.84 -7.86 -28.48
N GLY A 55 -14.83 -9.20 -28.37
CA GLY A 55 -16.04 -10.01 -28.26
C GLY A 55 -16.50 -10.14 -26.81
N ASP A 56 -17.63 -10.82 -26.56
CA ASP A 56 -18.18 -10.97 -25.20
C ASP A 56 -17.19 -11.61 -24.22
N ALA A 57 -16.45 -12.65 -24.64
CA ALA A 57 -15.43 -13.27 -23.80
C ALA A 57 -14.29 -12.31 -23.39
N HIS A 58 -13.96 -11.35 -24.26
CA HIS A 58 -12.97 -10.32 -23.92
C HIS A 58 -13.55 -9.31 -22.93
N MET A 59 -14.83 -8.97 -23.07
CA MET A 59 -15.53 -8.09 -22.13
C MET A 59 -15.63 -8.70 -20.73
N ASP A 60 -15.86 -10.01 -20.64
CA ASP A 60 -15.82 -10.73 -19.38
C ASP A 60 -14.42 -10.69 -18.74
N LEU A 61 -13.36 -10.80 -19.53
CA LEU A 61 -11.98 -10.67 -19.04
C LEU A 61 -11.66 -9.25 -18.55
N ILE A 62 -12.09 -8.20 -19.28
CA ILE A 62 -11.88 -6.81 -18.86
C ILE A 62 -12.64 -6.52 -17.56
N LYS A 63 -13.88 -7.02 -17.43
CA LYS A 63 -14.68 -6.95 -16.20
C LYS A 63 -13.98 -7.64 -15.03
N GLN A 64 -13.43 -8.84 -15.24
CA GLN A 64 -12.67 -9.56 -14.22
C GLN A 64 -11.41 -8.80 -13.82
N LEU A 65 -10.68 -8.26 -14.80
CA LEU A 65 -9.49 -7.44 -14.56
C LEU A 65 -9.83 -6.24 -13.67
N GLU A 66 -10.88 -5.50 -13.99
CA GLU A 66 -11.32 -4.35 -13.19
C GLU A 66 -11.61 -4.73 -11.74
N LEU A 67 -12.37 -5.80 -11.52
CA LEU A 67 -12.68 -6.28 -10.17
C LEU A 67 -11.42 -6.75 -9.41
N GLN A 68 -10.46 -7.37 -10.10
CA GLN A 68 -9.18 -7.77 -9.53
C GLN A 68 -8.30 -6.55 -9.19
N LEU A 69 -8.36 -5.47 -9.97
CA LEU A 69 -7.65 -4.23 -9.66
C LEU A 69 -8.20 -3.57 -8.40
N LEU A 70 -9.53 -3.51 -8.25
CA LEU A 70 -10.15 -3.00 -7.03
C LEU A 70 -9.80 -3.85 -5.81
N ASP A 71 -9.77 -5.17 -5.96
CA ASP A 71 -9.33 -6.07 -4.88
C ASP A 71 -7.84 -5.88 -4.57
N TRP A 72 -7.00 -5.68 -5.58
CA TRP A 72 -5.58 -5.39 -5.41
C TRP A 72 -5.35 -4.08 -4.63
N ILE A 73 -6.08 -3.01 -4.95
CA ILE A 73 -6.04 -1.74 -4.21
C ILE A 73 -6.41 -1.98 -2.73
N ALA A 74 -7.51 -2.70 -2.49
CA ALA A 74 -7.97 -3.02 -1.15
C ALA A 74 -6.93 -3.83 -0.35
N CYS A 75 -6.37 -4.88 -0.96
CA CYS A 75 -5.36 -5.73 -0.34
C CYS A 75 -4.06 -4.95 -0.06
N PHE A 76 -3.62 -4.10 -0.98
CA PHE A 76 -2.44 -3.28 -0.79
C PHE A 76 -2.62 -2.31 0.39
N ALA A 77 -3.71 -1.54 0.40
CA ALA A 77 -4.00 -0.60 1.48
C ALA A 77 -4.13 -1.30 2.85
N ALA A 78 -4.83 -2.43 2.89
CA ALA A 78 -4.98 -3.23 4.10
C ALA A 78 -3.63 -3.79 4.60
N TRP A 79 -2.77 -4.24 3.69
CA TRP A 79 -1.45 -4.76 4.04
C TRP A 79 -0.52 -3.67 4.57
N VAL A 80 -0.48 -2.49 3.94
CA VAL A 80 0.30 -1.34 4.46
C VAL A 80 -0.21 -0.94 5.84
N ASN A 81 -1.52 -0.82 6.00
CA ASN A 81 -2.13 -0.49 7.29
C ASN A 81 -1.78 -1.53 8.35
N ALA A 82 -1.87 -2.83 8.04
CA ALA A 82 -1.52 -3.90 8.97
C ALA A 82 -0.05 -3.80 9.44
N GLN A 83 0.88 -3.45 8.54
CA GLN A 83 2.27 -3.21 8.95
C GLN A 83 2.40 -2.01 9.87
N LYS A 84 1.78 -0.88 9.51
CA LYS A 84 1.80 0.34 10.34
C LYS A 84 1.21 0.07 11.73
N SER A 85 0.03 -0.55 11.80
CA SER A 85 -0.63 -0.89 13.06
C SER A 85 0.16 -1.89 13.89
N TYR A 86 0.82 -2.87 13.27
CA TYR A 86 1.67 -3.82 13.99
C TYR A 86 2.82 -3.11 14.72
N VAL A 87 3.56 -2.26 13.99
CA VAL A 87 4.71 -1.53 14.56
C VAL A 87 4.25 -0.54 15.62
N ASP A 88 3.14 0.17 15.38
CA ASP A 88 2.57 1.09 16.35
C ASP A 88 2.10 0.37 17.63
N THR A 89 1.37 -0.74 17.49
CA THR A 89 0.90 -1.54 18.63
C THR A 89 2.07 -2.08 19.45
N LEU A 90 3.14 -2.56 18.79
CA LEU A 90 4.35 -3.01 19.47
C LEU A 90 5.01 -1.87 20.25
N ASN A 91 5.13 -0.69 19.64
CA ASN A 91 5.69 0.49 20.29
C ASN A 91 4.85 0.94 21.50
N GLN A 92 3.52 0.98 21.37
CA GLN A 92 2.62 1.31 22.48
C GLN A 92 2.68 0.27 23.61
N TRP A 93 2.76 -1.02 23.27
CA TRP A 93 2.89 -2.09 24.25
C TRP A 93 4.19 -1.96 25.05
N LEU A 94 5.31 -1.70 24.37
CA LEU A 94 6.57 -1.41 25.02
C LEU A 94 6.44 -0.22 25.96
N LEU A 95 5.91 0.92 25.50
CA LEU A 95 5.74 2.12 26.31
C LEU A 95 4.93 1.87 27.60
N LYS A 96 3.87 1.05 27.52
CA LYS A 96 3.11 0.65 28.71
C LYS A 96 3.92 -0.20 29.68
N GLY A 97 4.84 -1.03 29.18
CA GLY A 97 5.79 -1.78 30.01
C GLY A 97 6.80 -0.90 30.77
N VAL A 98 6.94 0.38 30.38
CA VAL A 98 7.73 1.39 31.12
C VAL A 98 6.88 2.14 32.13
N GLY A 99 5.56 1.91 32.20
CA GLY A 99 4.65 2.60 33.12
C GLY A 99 4.97 2.45 34.61
N ASP A 100 5.85 1.52 34.99
CA ASP A 100 6.41 1.41 36.34
C ASP A 100 7.62 2.35 36.57
N TYR A 101 7.96 3.19 35.59
CA TYR A 101 9.00 4.22 35.72
C TYR A 101 8.48 5.39 36.55
N VAL A 102 8.90 5.43 37.82
CA VAL A 102 8.75 6.60 38.69
C VAL A 102 9.88 7.58 38.35
N PRO A 103 9.60 8.80 37.84
CA PRO A 103 10.63 9.80 37.62
C PRO A 103 11.35 10.11 38.93
N GLU A 104 12.67 10.06 38.93
CA GLU A 104 13.47 10.50 40.07
C GLU A 104 13.23 12.01 40.25
N VAL A 105 12.54 12.39 41.32
CA VAL A 105 12.30 13.80 41.66
C VAL A 105 13.55 14.33 42.34
N THR A 106 14.34 15.10 41.60
CA THR A 106 15.45 15.88 42.15
C THR A 106 14.94 17.21 42.71
N ASP A 107 15.71 17.86 43.60
CA ASP A 107 15.36 19.16 44.20
C ASP A 107 15.07 20.27 43.16
N ASP A 108 15.57 20.10 41.93
CA ASP A 108 15.35 21.00 40.78
C ASP A 108 14.10 20.68 39.93
N GLY A 109 13.26 19.71 40.36
CA GLY A 109 12.04 19.28 39.67
C GLY A 109 12.22 18.02 38.80
N ILE A 110 11.22 17.71 37.97
CA ILE A 110 11.22 16.53 37.08
C ILE A 110 12.12 16.83 35.86
N PRO A 111 13.21 16.08 35.63
CA PRO A 111 14.07 16.31 34.48
C PRO A 111 13.35 15.99 33.15
N PRO A 112 13.69 16.67 32.04
CA PRO A 112 13.16 16.34 30.72
C PRO A 112 13.55 14.91 30.30
N PHE A 113 12.61 14.21 29.66
CA PHE A 113 12.77 12.81 29.25
C PHE A 113 14.02 12.62 28.39
N SER A 114 14.99 11.88 28.90
CA SER A 114 16.26 11.56 28.23
C SER A 114 16.45 10.04 28.24
N PRO A 115 16.24 9.31 27.13
CA PRO A 115 16.25 7.85 27.11
C PRO A 115 17.47 7.20 27.78
N GLY A 116 18.66 7.81 27.64
CA GLY A 116 19.91 7.33 28.28
C GLY A 116 20.02 7.60 29.79
N ARG A 117 19.32 8.59 30.35
CA ARG A 117 19.35 8.89 31.81
C ARG A 117 18.37 8.03 32.61
N LEU A 118 17.37 7.44 31.96
CA LEU A 118 16.27 6.71 32.62
C LEU A 118 16.51 5.18 32.66
N GLY A 119 17.67 4.71 32.18
CA GLY A 119 17.96 3.28 32.05
C GLY A 119 17.01 2.54 31.11
N ALA A 120 16.31 3.28 30.22
CA ALA A 120 15.36 2.69 29.29
C ALA A 120 16.12 1.75 28.34
N PRO A 121 15.76 0.46 28.27
CA PRO A 121 16.42 -0.49 27.39
C PRO A 121 16.52 0.04 25.95
N PRO A 122 17.65 -0.13 25.25
CA PRO A 122 17.89 0.28 23.85
C PRO A 122 16.75 0.00 22.86
N ILE A 123 15.98 -1.05 23.14
CA ILE A 123 14.82 -1.43 22.34
C ILE A 123 13.73 -0.36 22.28
N PHE A 124 13.58 0.46 23.32
CA PHE A 124 12.61 1.56 23.33
C PHE A 124 12.90 2.58 22.24
N VAL A 125 14.18 2.96 22.12
CA VAL A 125 14.63 3.93 21.11
C VAL A 125 14.47 3.34 19.71
N ILE A 126 14.80 2.06 19.53
CA ILE A 126 14.70 1.37 18.25
C ILE A 126 13.22 1.24 17.81
N CYS A 127 12.33 0.77 18.68
CA CYS A 127 10.91 0.61 18.35
C CYS A 127 10.20 1.95 18.12
N ASN A 128 10.56 2.99 18.87
CA ASN A 128 10.04 4.34 18.65
C ASN A 128 10.48 4.89 17.29
N ASN A 129 11.77 4.76 16.95
CA ASN A 129 12.29 5.12 15.65
C ASN A 129 11.64 4.32 14.51
N TRP A 130 11.37 3.03 14.73
CA TRP A 130 10.70 2.17 13.76
C TRP A 130 9.27 2.63 13.50
N ALA A 131 8.48 2.86 14.56
CA ALA A 131 7.11 3.36 14.46
C ALA A 131 7.07 4.72 13.73
N ALA A 132 7.94 5.65 14.14
CA ALA A 132 8.04 6.95 13.47
C ALA A 132 8.48 6.82 12.00
N GLY A 133 9.38 5.89 11.68
CA GLY A 133 9.84 5.61 10.33
C GLY A 133 8.73 5.10 9.42
N VAL A 134 8.05 4.04 9.86
CA VAL A 134 6.97 3.40 9.10
C VAL A 134 5.76 4.32 8.94
N ALA A 135 5.45 5.16 9.94
CA ALA A 135 4.38 6.15 9.86
C ALA A 135 4.62 7.25 8.80
N ARG A 136 5.89 7.57 8.47
CA ARG A 136 6.23 8.57 7.44
C ARG A 136 6.05 8.06 6.01
N ILE A 137 6.03 6.75 5.81
CA ILE A 137 5.87 6.17 4.47
C ILE A 137 4.41 6.34 4.05
N SER A 138 4.17 7.08 2.97
CA SER A 138 2.83 7.29 2.43
C SER A 138 2.56 6.35 1.27
N GLU A 139 1.46 5.61 1.35
CA GLU A 139 0.92 4.74 0.31
C GLU A 139 -0.02 5.48 -0.66
N LYS A 140 -0.25 6.78 -0.42
CA LYS A 140 -1.24 7.58 -1.15
C LYS A 140 -0.99 7.60 -2.66
N GLU A 141 0.24 7.90 -3.08
CA GLU A 141 0.59 7.98 -4.51
C GLU A 141 0.38 6.65 -5.23
N VAL A 142 0.68 5.54 -4.56
CA VAL A 142 0.43 4.19 -5.09
C VAL A 142 -1.06 3.96 -5.30
N VAL A 143 -1.86 4.23 -4.26
CA VAL A 143 -3.31 4.06 -4.32
C VAL A 143 -3.93 4.93 -5.41
N GLU A 144 -3.53 6.19 -5.52
CA GLU A 144 -4.01 7.11 -6.56
C GLU A 144 -3.65 6.61 -7.97
N ALA A 145 -2.42 6.15 -8.17
CA ALA A 145 -1.99 5.59 -9.45
C ALA A 145 -2.77 4.31 -9.81
N MET A 146 -3.00 3.42 -8.85
CA MET A 146 -3.77 2.19 -9.05
C MET A 146 -5.25 2.49 -9.35
N GLN A 147 -5.84 3.46 -8.64
CA GLN A 147 -7.21 3.93 -8.90
C GLN A 147 -7.31 4.55 -10.30
N ALA A 148 -6.35 5.37 -10.72
CA ALA A 148 -6.33 5.92 -12.07
C ALA A 148 -6.21 4.82 -13.14
N PHE A 149 -5.42 3.78 -12.88
CA PHE A 149 -5.32 2.63 -13.77
C PHE A 149 -6.65 1.85 -13.87
N ALA A 150 -7.30 1.56 -12.74
CA ALA A 150 -8.63 0.94 -12.72
C ALA A 150 -9.65 1.80 -13.48
N SER A 151 -9.64 3.13 -13.30
CA SER A 151 -10.51 4.05 -14.07
C SER A 151 -10.38 3.84 -15.57
N ASN A 152 -9.15 3.69 -16.08
CA ASN A 152 -8.91 3.53 -17.51
C ASN A 152 -9.40 2.16 -18.01
N VAL A 153 -9.30 1.11 -17.20
CA VAL A 153 -9.83 -0.23 -17.53
C VAL A 153 -11.37 -0.22 -17.54
N LEU A 154 -12.00 0.42 -16.55
CA LEU A 154 -13.45 0.61 -16.51
C LEU A 154 -13.94 1.41 -17.73
N ASN A 155 -13.29 2.53 -18.05
CA ASN A 155 -13.62 3.35 -19.21
C ASN A 155 -13.49 2.56 -20.53
N LEU A 156 -12.47 1.69 -20.65
CA LEU A 156 -12.32 0.80 -21.79
C LEU A 156 -13.53 -0.15 -21.92
N TRP A 157 -13.95 -0.75 -20.80
CA TRP A 157 -15.12 -1.62 -20.78
C TRP A 157 -16.41 -0.87 -21.15
N GLU A 158 -16.66 0.29 -20.54
CA GLU A 158 -17.87 1.09 -20.78
C GLU A 158 -17.96 1.58 -22.23
N ARG A 159 -16.85 2.04 -22.80
CA ARG A 159 -16.77 2.47 -24.20
C ARG A 159 -17.14 1.33 -25.13
N HIS A 160 -16.49 0.18 -24.97
CA HIS A 160 -16.74 -0.96 -25.86
C HIS A 160 -18.17 -1.48 -25.74
N ARG A 161 -18.73 -1.47 -24.52
CA ARG A 161 -20.13 -1.86 -24.31
C ARG A 161 -21.11 -0.88 -24.95
N SER A 162 -20.81 0.43 -24.90
CA SER A 162 -21.57 1.46 -25.60
C SER A 162 -21.55 1.26 -27.12
N GLU A 163 -20.38 1.00 -27.70
CA GLU A 163 -20.22 0.73 -29.14
C GLU A 163 -20.99 -0.54 -29.58
N GLN A 164 -20.90 -1.63 -28.81
CA GLN A 164 -21.69 -2.84 -29.05
C GLN A 164 -23.20 -2.57 -29.00
N ARG A 165 -23.68 -1.80 -28.02
CA ARG A 165 -25.09 -1.44 -27.90
C ARG A 165 -25.60 -0.65 -29.10
N GLN A 166 -24.83 0.34 -29.55
CA GLN A 166 -25.19 1.13 -30.72
C GLN A 166 -25.27 0.24 -31.98
N GLY A 167 -24.33 -0.67 -32.16
CA GLY A 167 -24.35 -1.64 -33.25
C GLY A 167 -25.57 -2.57 -33.22
N MET A 168 -25.97 -3.03 -32.03
CA MET A 168 -27.16 -3.87 -31.85
C MET A 168 -28.46 -3.09 -32.07
N MET A 169 -28.57 -1.84 -31.61
CA MET A 169 -29.76 -1.00 -31.83
C MET A 169 -29.98 -0.65 -33.31
N ALA A 170 -28.91 -0.63 -34.11
CA ALA A 170 -28.99 -0.37 -35.54
C ALA A 170 -29.47 -1.58 -36.36
N ASN A 171 -29.63 -2.76 -35.75
CA ASN A 171 -29.96 -4.00 -36.46
C ASN A 171 -31.28 -4.61 -35.95
N GLU A 172 -32.25 -4.80 -36.85
CA GLU A 172 -33.56 -5.35 -36.51
C GLU A 172 -33.43 -6.83 -36.10
N GLY A 173 -33.92 -7.20 -34.91
CA GLY A 173 -33.92 -8.58 -34.40
C GLY A 173 -32.97 -8.89 -33.23
N MET A 174 -32.16 -7.92 -32.79
CA MET A 174 -31.24 -8.08 -31.64
C MET A 174 -31.87 -7.85 -30.24
N ASP A 175 -33.21 -7.76 -30.11
CA ASP A 175 -33.88 -7.43 -28.84
C ASP A 175 -33.50 -8.36 -27.68
N ARG A 176 -33.35 -9.66 -27.96
CA ARG A 176 -32.93 -10.65 -26.94
C ARG A 176 -31.51 -10.40 -26.46
N ASP A 177 -30.58 -10.11 -27.38
CA ASP A 177 -29.17 -9.91 -27.07
C ASP A 177 -28.96 -8.58 -26.33
N LEU A 178 -29.70 -7.54 -26.70
CA LEU A 178 -29.75 -6.27 -25.96
C LEU A 178 -30.13 -6.46 -24.49
N ARG A 179 -31.17 -7.27 -24.21
CA ARG A 179 -31.58 -7.58 -22.83
C ARG A 179 -30.52 -8.36 -22.06
N LEU A 180 -29.82 -9.28 -22.71
CA LEU A 180 -28.73 -10.05 -22.07
C LEU A 180 -27.57 -9.13 -21.68
N MET A 181 -27.18 -8.24 -22.59
CA MET A 181 -26.15 -7.23 -22.37
C MET A 181 -26.53 -6.26 -21.23
N GLU A 182 -27.76 -5.75 -21.20
CA GLU A 182 -28.22 -4.86 -20.13
C GLU A 182 -28.16 -5.56 -18.76
N ARG A 183 -28.51 -6.85 -18.71
CA ARG A 183 -28.40 -7.65 -17.48
C ARG A 183 -26.96 -7.80 -17.01
N ASP A 184 -26.02 -8.01 -17.93
CA ASP A 184 -24.59 -8.09 -17.62
C ASP A 184 -24.02 -6.75 -17.14
N GLU A 185 -24.41 -5.63 -17.76
CA GLU A 185 -24.03 -4.30 -17.28
C GLU A 185 -24.54 -4.04 -15.87
N GLN A 186 -25.80 -4.40 -15.59
CA GLN A 186 -26.35 -4.28 -14.25
C GLN A 186 -25.62 -5.17 -13.24
N SER A 187 -25.17 -6.36 -13.66
CA SER A 187 -24.33 -7.23 -12.83
C SER A 187 -22.97 -6.58 -12.52
N MET A 188 -22.32 -5.96 -13.51
CA MET A 188 -21.06 -5.25 -13.29
C MET A 188 -21.22 -4.05 -12.35
N ARG A 189 -22.26 -3.23 -12.54
CA ARG A 189 -22.56 -2.10 -11.65
C ARG A 189 -22.74 -2.53 -10.19
N LYS A 190 -23.48 -3.63 -9.97
CA LYS A 190 -23.65 -4.21 -8.62
C LYS A 190 -22.33 -4.68 -8.02
N ALA A 191 -21.46 -5.29 -8.82
CA ALA A 191 -20.15 -5.74 -8.37
C ALA A 191 -19.22 -4.57 -8.01
N LEU A 192 -19.21 -3.51 -8.84
CA LEU A 192 -18.48 -2.27 -8.56
C LEU A 192 -18.97 -1.60 -7.28
N GLU A 193 -20.28 -1.52 -7.08
CA GLU A 193 -20.85 -0.96 -5.85
C GLU A 193 -20.45 -1.76 -4.60
N ALA A 194 -20.45 -3.08 -4.69
CA ALA A 194 -20.00 -3.96 -3.60
C ALA A 194 -18.51 -3.75 -3.27
N GLN A 195 -17.65 -3.66 -4.30
CA GLN A 195 -16.23 -3.37 -4.12
C GLN A 195 -16.00 -1.96 -3.55
N ASN A 196 -16.76 -0.97 -4.00
CA ASN A 196 -16.67 0.39 -3.47
C ASN A 196 -17.01 0.44 -1.97
N LYS A 197 -18.05 -0.29 -1.54
CA LYS A 197 -18.40 -0.41 -0.12
C LYS A 197 -17.23 -1.01 0.68
N LYS A 198 -16.56 -2.04 0.16
CA LYS A 198 -15.36 -2.64 0.78
C LYS A 198 -14.21 -1.62 0.87
N LEU A 199 -13.95 -0.89 -0.20
CA LEU A 199 -12.91 0.14 -0.24
C LEU A 199 -13.16 1.25 0.77
N VAL A 200 -14.38 1.78 0.86
CA VAL A 200 -14.75 2.81 1.83
C VAL A 200 -14.55 2.33 3.27
N LEU A 201 -14.87 1.07 3.57
CA LEU A 201 -14.63 0.49 4.89
C LEU A 201 -13.14 0.44 5.25
N ILE A 202 -12.27 0.11 4.29
CA ILE A 202 -10.81 0.10 4.47
C ILE A 202 -10.26 1.53 4.58
N SER A 203 -10.80 2.47 3.80
CA SER A 203 -10.43 3.89 3.82
C SER A 203 -10.56 4.51 5.22
N ASN A 204 -11.67 4.21 5.89
CA ASN A 204 -11.92 4.64 7.27
C ASN A 204 -10.91 4.08 8.28
N GLN A 205 -10.22 2.98 7.95
CA GLN A 205 -9.23 2.33 8.83
C GLN A 205 -7.80 2.78 8.52
N SER A 206 -7.48 3.06 7.25
CA SER A 206 -6.12 3.41 6.80
C SER A 206 -5.87 4.91 6.68
N GLY A 207 -6.91 5.75 6.71
CA GLY A 207 -6.80 7.20 6.51
C GLY A 207 -6.49 7.62 5.07
N VAL A 208 -6.46 6.66 4.13
CA VAL A 208 -6.26 6.89 2.70
C VAL A 208 -7.62 6.87 2.01
N SER A 209 -7.91 7.85 1.17
CA SER A 209 -9.18 7.90 0.42
C SER A 209 -9.25 6.75 -0.58
N LEU A 210 -10.06 5.74 -0.28
CA LEU A 210 -10.35 4.64 -1.20
C LEU A 210 -11.78 4.79 -1.71
N SER A 211 -11.92 5.11 -2.99
CA SER A 211 -13.17 5.00 -3.72
C SER A 211 -12.93 4.18 -4.99
N ALA A 212 -13.87 3.30 -5.33
CA ALA A 212 -14.09 2.97 -6.72
C ALA A 212 -14.67 4.22 -7.37
N GLN A 213 -14.34 4.51 -8.63
CA GLN A 213 -14.88 5.70 -9.28
C GLN A 213 -16.41 5.62 -9.31
N VAL A 214 -17.07 6.37 -8.44
CA VAL A 214 -18.53 6.50 -8.48
C VAL A 214 -18.83 7.59 -9.48
N LEU A 215 -19.27 7.16 -10.66
CA LEU A 215 -20.21 7.83 -11.56
C LEU A 215 -20.06 9.36 -11.71
N HIS A 216 -19.67 9.75 -12.93
CA HIS A 216 -19.77 11.07 -13.55
C HIS A 216 -18.63 12.07 -13.28
N GLN A 217 -17.51 11.88 -13.98
CA GLN A 217 -16.82 12.99 -14.68
C GLN A 217 -16.25 12.48 -16.00
N GLY A 218 -17.15 12.19 -16.93
CA GLY A 218 -16.81 11.83 -18.28
C GLY A 218 -18.08 11.62 -19.06
N GLY A 219 -18.60 12.68 -19.67
CA GLY A 219 -19.58 12.51 -20.73
C GLY A 219 -18.99 11.63 -21.85
N PRO A 220 -19.82 11.14 -22.78
CA PRO A 220 -19.34 10.38 -23.93
C PRO A 220 -18.32 11.25 -24.71
N GLY A 221 -17.02 11.03 -24.48
CA GLY A 221 -15.95 11.91 -24.96
C GLY A 221 -14.79 12.19 -24.01
N ALA A 222 -14.76 11.70 -22.77
CA ALA A 222 -13.54 11.75 -21.95
C ALA A 222 -12.44 10.93 -22.62
N GLU A 223 -11.29 11.56 -22.90
CA GLU A 223 -10.14 10.88 -23.49
C GLU A 223 -9.72 9.73 -22.57
N ILE A 224 -9.70 8.51 -23.12
CA ILE A 224 -9.13 7.37 -22.40
C ILE A 224 -7.66 7.73 -22.13
N GLY A 225 -7.31 7.90 -20.86
CA GLY A 225 -5.92 8.00 -20.48
C GLY A 225 -5.19 6.75 -20.97
N SER A 226 -4.02 6.93 -21.57
CA SER A 226 -3.18 5.82 -22.03
C SER A 226 -3.06 4.75 -20.94
N LEU A 227 -3.50 3.53 -21.24
CA LEU A 227 -3.45 2.40 -20.30
C LEU A 227 -2.00 2.03 -20.00
N GLN A 228 -1.13 2.18 -21.00
CA GLN A 228 0.31 2.03 -20.82
C GLN A 228 0.87 3.07 -19.85
N THR A 229 0.48 4.34 -20.00
CA THR A 229 0.95 5.43 -19.15
C THR A 229 0.45 5.26 -17.73
N SER A 230 -0.84 4.96 -17.52
CA SER A 230 -1.36 4.72 -16.17
C SER A 230 -0.71 3.50 -15.51
N LEU A 231 -0.46 2.41 -16.24
CA LEU A 231 0.26 1.25 -15.70
C LEU A 231 1.72 1.58 -15.35
N LYS A 232 2.39 2.40 -16.17
CA LYS A 232 3.74 2.89 -15.87
C LYS A 232 3.75 3.69 -14.57
N ASN A 233 2.77 4.59 -14.37
CA ASN A 233 2.64 5.38 -13.16
C ASN A 233 2.42 4.50 -11.92
N VAL A 234 1.68 3.39 -12.04
CA VAL A 234 1.53 2.40 -10.94
C VAL A 234 2.88 1.82 -10.53
N PHE A 235 3.68 1.33 -11.49
CA PHE A 235 4.98 0.73 -11.15
C PHE A 235 6.00 1.77 -10.67
N GLU A 236 5.95 3.00 -11.17
CA GLU A 236 6.76 4.10 -10.67
C GLU A 236 6.42 4.45 -9.22
N ALA A 237 5.12 4.60 -8.89
CA ALA A 237 4.67 4.83 -7.53
C ALA A 237 5.05 3.67 -6.58
N MET A 238 4.85 2.42 -7.01
CA MET A 238 5.28 1.24 -6.24
C MET A 238 6.80 1.23 -6.02
N GLY A 239 7.58 1.61 -7.04
CA GLY A 239 9.03 1.75 -6.95
C GLY A 239 9.46 2.82 -5.93
N ASN A 240 8.81 3.98 -5.94
CA ASN A 240 9.08 5.07 -4.99
C ASN A 240 8.72 4.67 -3.56
N PHE A 241 7.54 4.07 -3.36
CA PHE A 241 7.07 3.56 -2.07
C PHE A 241 7.99 2.48 -1.50
N THR A 242 8.40 1.51 -2.32
CA THR A 242 9.33 0.45 -1.90
C THR A 242 10.72 0.99 -1.63
N SER A 243 11.22 1.95 -2.41
CA SER A 243 12.48 2.65 -2.17
C SER A 243 12.47 3.41 -0.83
N ALA A 244 11.41 4.17 -0.55
CA ALA A 244 11.22 4.85 0.73
C ALA A 244 11.17 3.86 1.91
N SER A 245 10.55 2.71 1.71
CA SER A 245 10.52 1.62 2.69
C SER A 245 11.92 1.07 2.95
N VAL A 246 12.67 0.68 1.90
CA VAL A 246 14.07 0.21 2.02
C VAL A 246 14.92 1.21 2.79
N ASN A 247 14.85 2.50 2.45
CA ASN A 247 15.64 3.54 3.10
C ASN A 247 15.28 3.70 4.58
N THR A 248 13.98 3.62 4.91
CA THR A 248 13.51 3.66 6.30
C THR A 248 14.07 2.50 7.13
N TYR A 249 14.06 1.28 6.58
CA TYR A 249 14.61 0.12 7.28
C TYR A 249 16.15 0.12 7.35
N LYS A 250 16.85 0.69 6.36
CA LYS A 250 18.30 0.91 6.40
C LYS A 250 18.69 1.90 7.50
N GLU A 251 17.98 3.03 7.58
CA GLU A 251 18.18 4.04 8.62
C GLU A 251 17.93 3.45 10.01
N LEU A 252 16.85 2.68 10.17
CA LEU A 252 16.56 1.98 11.42
C LEU A 252 17.68 1.00 11.81
N HIS A 253 18.22 0.27 10.83
CA HIS A 253 19.33 -0.65 11.08
C HIS A 253 20.60 0.09 11.54
N LEU A 254 20.94 1.21 10.89
CA LEU A 254 22.07 2.05 11.27
C LEU A 254 21.92 2.53 12.71
N ARG A 255 20.78 3.13 13.06
CA ARG A 255 20.49 3.59 14.42
C ARG A 255 20.54 2.47 15.45
N ALA A 256 20.07 1.28 15.10
CA ALA A 256 20.13 0.12 16.00
C ALA A 256 21.57 -0.33 16.29
N GLU A 257 22.48 -0.26 15.31
CA GLU A 257 23.90 -0.57 15.53
C GLU A 257 24.63 0.56 16.29
N GLU A 258 24.31 1.82 16.04
CA GLU A 258 24.82 2.97 16.82
C GLU A 258 24.41 2.89 18.30
N GLU A 259 23.13 2.60 18.55
CA GLU A 259 22.59 2.40 19.89
C GLU A 259 23.30 1.25 20.62
N ARG A 260 23.55 0.15 19.90
CA ARG A 260 24.28 -1.01 20.43
C ARG A 260 25.74 -0.68 20.75
N ALA A 261 26.41 0.08 19.90
CA ALA A 261 27.78 0.52 20.13
C ALA A 261 27.87 1.42 21.38
N ARG A 262 26.91 2.35 21.55
CA ARG A 262 26.85 3.22 22.73
C ARG A 262 26.72 2.43 24.03
N VAL A 263 25.84 1.43 24.06
CA VAL A 263 25.64 0.56 25.23
C VAL A 263 26.91 -0.25 25.55
N ALA A 264 27.62 -0.73 24.52
CA ALA A 264 28.88 -1.44 24.71
C ALA A 264 29.95 -0.53 25.32
N GLU A 265 30.08 0.71 24.86
CA GLU A 265 31.01 1.70 25.43
C GLU A 265 30.66 2.10 26.87
N GLU A 266 29.38 2.28 27.20
CA GLU A 266 28.93 2.54 28.57
C GLU A 266 29.24 1.36 29.50
N SER A 267 29.04 0.12 29.06
CA SER A 267 29.35 -1.07 29.85
C SER A 267 30.85 -1.28 30.10
N GLY A 268 31.70 -0.87 29.14
CA GLY A 268 33.16 -0.96 29.25
C GLY A 268 33.80 0.15 30.10
N ARG A 269 33.10 1.27 30.33
CA ARG A 269 33.55 2.35 31.23
C ARG A 269 33.24 2.09 32.71
N VAL A 270 32.36 1.13 33.00
CA VAL A 270 31.87 0.79 34.36
C VAL A 270 32.57 -0.46 34.93
N SER A 271 33.39 -1.16 34.13
CA SER A 271 34.28 -2.27 34.58
C SER A 271 35.71 -1.79 34.78
#